data_AF-A0AAU4VSD0-F1
#
_entry.id   AF-A0AAU4VSD0-F1
#
_cell.length_a   1.000
_cell.length_b   1.000
_cell.length_c   1.000
_cell.angle_alpha   90.00
_cell.angle_beta   90.00
_cell.angle_gamma   90.00
#
_symmetry.space_group_name_H-M   'P 1'
#
loop_
_entity.id
_entity.type
_entity.pdbx_description
1 polymer ?
#
loop_
_entity_poly.entity_id
_entity_poly.type
_entity_poly.pdbx_seq_one_letter_code
_entity_poly.pdbx_strand_id
1 'polypeptide(L)'
;MNHLRLRQFVALATGSLLTAGITLAAPASAAVRPVPLVVNARWGGHCTYDRIVVDLRGHVPGVTVTRVPKLVHDGSGTPVPLAGKHFLEIRLHPAAAHDRTGRSTYRGPELVKIRLPQLKGLAMTGDFEGYVTFGAAFDARPAFTSFTLHSPERFVLDVAHRNVCR
;
A
#
# COMPACT_ATOMS: atom_id res chain seq x y z
N MET A 1 45.46 89.05 -12.88
CA MET A 1 45.09 88.28 -14.09
C MET A 1 44.26 87.08 -13.65
N ASN A 2 42.98 87.10 -14.00
CA ASN A 2 41.99 86.05 -13.75
C ASN A 2 42.46 84.70 -14.30
N HIS A 3 42.26 83.61 -13.56
CA HIS A 3 41.75 82.36 -14.13
C HIS A 3 41.00 81.55 -13.05
N LEU A 4 39.67 81.49 -13.17
CA LEU A 4 38.87 80.44 -12.54
C LEU A 4 39.20 79.10 -13.18
N ARG A 5 39.40 78.06 -12.35
CA ARG A 5 39.14 76.67 -12.75
C ARG A 5 38.38 75.95 -11.65
N LEU A 6 37.31 75.30 -12.08
CA LEU A 6 36.33 74.58 -11.30
C LEU A 6 36.59 73.06 -11.43
N ARG A 7 36.16 72.31 -10.41
CA ARG A 7 35.92 70.85 -10.35
C ARG A 7 37.18 69.99 -10.08
N GLN A 8 37.17 68.89 -9.32
CA GLN A 8 36.16 67.86 -9.04
C GLN A 8 36.32 67.22 -7.64
N PHE A 9 35.27 66.51 -7.27
CA PHE A 9 34.94 65.72 -6.08
C PHE A 9 35.89 64.55 -5.75
N VAL A 10 35.96 64.17 -4.46
CA VAL A 10 35.95 62.75 -4.03
C VAL A 10 35.20 62.64 -2.69
N ALA A 11 34.04 61.99 -2.71
CA ALA A 11 33.35 61.49 -1.52
C ALA A 11 33.85 60.07 -1.23
N LEU A 12 34.34 59.82 -0.02
CA LEU A 12 34.67 58.47 0.47
C LEU A 12 33.39 57.79 0.95
N ALA A 13 32.87 56.85 0.15
CA ALA A 13 31.86 55.91 0.59
C ALA A 13 32.54 54.59 0.98
N THR A 14 32.59 54.28 2.27
CA THR A 14 32.99 52.97 2.79
C THR A 14 31.88 51.96 2.52
N GLY A 15 32.07 51.09 1.53
CA GLY A 15 31.19 49.96 1.25
C GLY A 15 31.58 48.73 2.07
N SER A 16 30.73 48.33 3.01
CA SER A 16 30.84 47.07 3.74
C SER A 16 30.39 45.91 2.85
N LEU A 17 31.30 44.99 2.49
CA LEU A 17 30.96 43.75 1.79
C LEU A 17 30.24 42.78 2.75
N LEU A 18 28.97 42.50 2.50
CA LEU A 18 28.26 41.35 3.04
C LEU A 18 28.56 40.12 2.17
N THR A 19 29.45 39.23 2.62
CA THR A 19 29.60 37.90 2.05
C THR A 19 28.43 37.02 2.49
N ALA A 20 27.42 36.88 1.62
CA ALA A 20 26.37 35.89 1.80
C ALA A 20 26.95 34.48 1.54
N GLY A 21 27.12 33.69 2.59
CA GLY A 21 27.49 32.27 2.47
C GLY A 21 26.34 31.48 1.89
N ILE A 22 26.45 31.04 0.64
CA ILE A 22 25.50 30.12 0.03
C ILE A 22 25.84 28.71 0.52
N THR A 23 25.11 28.22 1.53
CA THR A 23 25.18 26.80 1.92
C THR A 23 24.43 25.98 0.87
N LEU A 24 25.16 25.29 0.00
CA LEU A 24 24.61 24.27 -0.88
C LEU A 24 24.18 23.06 -0.03
N ALA A 25 22.88 22.92 0.23
CA ALA A 25 22.34 21.70 0.83
C ALA A 25 22.47 20.56 -0.17
N ALA A 26 23.19 19.49 0.19
CA ALA A 26 23.26 18.28 -0.61
C ALA A 26 21.86 17.65 -0.72
N PRO A 27 21.47 17.07 -1.86
CA PRO A 27 20.19 16.38 -1.98
C PRO A 27 20.18 15.17 -1.04
N ALA A 28 19.14 15.06 -0.21
CA ALA A 28 18.91 13.86 0.59
C ALA A 28 18.64 12.69 -0.37
N SER A 29 19.47 11.65 -0.32
CA SER A 29 19.21 10.41 -1.05
C SER A 29 18.00 9.71 -0.42
N ALA A 30 16.90 9.60 -1.16
CA ALA A 30 15.74 8.82 -0.72
C ALA A 30 16.14 7.33 -0.69
N ALA A 31 16.27 6.76 0.51
CA ALA A 31 16.53 5.34 0.66
C ALA A 31 15.39 4.54 0.02
N VAL A 32 15.71 3.70 -0.96
CA VAL A 32 14.73 2.78 -1.57
C VAL A 32 14.34 1.76 -0.50
N ARG A 33 13.10 1.83 -0.03
CA ARG A 33 12.57 0.86 0.92
C ARG A 33 12.42 -0.49 0.21
N PRO A 34 12.87 -1.61 0.80
CA PRO A 34 12.64 -2.93 0.23
C PRO A 34 11.15 -3.22 0.06
N VAL A 35 10.78 -3.89 -1.04
CA VAL A 35 9.41 -4.34 -1.30
C VAL A 35 8.97 -5.28 -0.17
N PRO A 36 7.81 -5.04 0.47
CA PRO A 36 7.31 -5.92 1.51
C PRO A 36 6.79 -7.22 0.90
N LEU A 37 6.93 -8.29 1.68
CA LEU A 37 6.58 -9.62 1.24
C LEU A 37 5.27 -10.06 1.87
N VAL A 38 4.34 -10.51 1.03
CA VAL A 38 3.14 -11.21 1.46
C VAL A 38 3.52 -12.64 1.81
N VAL A 39 3.23 -13.06 3.04
CA VAL A 39 3.64 -14.38 3.55
C VAL A 39 2.46 -15.30 3.80
N ASN A 40 1.28 -14.76 4.12
CA ASN A 40 0.10 -15.58 4.37
C ASN A 40 -1.19 -14.76 4.22
N ALA A 41 -2.30 -15.47 4.02
CA ALA A 41 -3.64 -14.92 4.15
C ALA A 41 -4.49 -15.89 4.96
N ARG A 42 -5.14 -15.37 6.00
CA ARG A 42 -5.91 -16.14 6.98
C ARG A 42 -7.25 -15.47 7.22
N TRP A 43 -8.20 -16.23 7.74
CA TRP A 43 -9.54 -15.73 8.02
C TRP A 43 -10.07 -16.29 9.35
N GLY A 44 -11.08 -15.63 9.90
CA GLY A 44 -11.75 -16.06 11.12
C GLY A 44 -13.15 -15.47 11.23
N GLY A 45 -14.08 -16.27 11.74
CA GLY A 45 -15.43 -15.79 12.07
C GLY A 45 -15.45 -15.19 13.47
N HIS A 46 -16.10 -14.06 13.63
CA HIS A 46 -16.40 -13.44 14.91
C HIS A 46 -17.91 -13.24 15.04
N CYS A 47 -18.37 -12.82 16.22
CA CYS A 47 -19.79 -12.72 16.48
C CYS A 47 -20.51 -11.74 15.54
N THR A 48 -19.88 -10.63 15.19
CA THR A 48 -20.47 -9.55 14.38
C THR A 48 -19.71 -9.23 13.11
N TYR A 49 -18.62 -9.94 12.81
CA TYR A 49 -17.84 -9.76 11.59
C TYR A 49 -17.05 -11.01 11.21
N ASP A 50 -16.77 -11.16 9.93
CA ASP A 50 -15.73 -12.06 9.43
C ASP A 50 -14.46 -11.26 9.19
N ARG A 51 -13.31 -11.81 9.57
CA ARG A 51 -12.02 -11.15 9.40
C ARG A 51 -11.19 -11.87 8.34
N ILE A 52 -10.58 -11.10 7.46
CA ILE A 52 -9.46 -11.52 6.60
C ILE A 52 -8.22 -10.80 7.09
N VAL A 53 -7.09 -11.52 7.19
CA VAL A 53 -5.79 -10.94 7.51
C VAL A 53 -4.77 -11.37 6.49
N VAL A 54 -4.07 -10.40 5.90
CA VAL A 54 -2.88 -10.62 5.08
C VAL A 54 -1.66 -10.35 5.95
N ASP A 55 -0.88 -11.39 6.22
CA ASP A 55 0.34 -11.29 7.02
C ASP A 55 1.50 -10.86 6.11
N LEU A 56 2.31 -9.93 6.60
CA LEU A 56 3.36 -9.24 5.83
C LEU A 56 4.71 -9.31 6.53
N ARG A 57 5.78 -9.37 5.75
CA ARG A 57 7.16 -9.17 6.19
C ARG A 57 7.72 -7.89 5.57
N GLY A 58 8.25 -7.01 6.39
CA GLY A 58 8.69 -5.68 5.98
C GLY A 58 7.77 -4.61 6.56
N HIS A 59 7.08 -3.87 5.71
CA HIS A 59 6.11 -2.85 6.10
C HIS A 59 4.75 -3.13 5.47
N VAL A 60 3.67 -2.50 5.96
CA VAL A 60 2.40 -2.53 5.24
C VAL A 60 2.48 -1.60 4.01
N PRO A 61 2.27 -2.11 2.78
CA PRO A 61 2.25 -1.28 1.58
C PRO A 61 0.94 -0.51 1.45
N GLY A 62 0.79 0.27 0.37
CA GLY A 62 -0.52 0.77 -0.02
C GLY A 62 -1.48 -0.40 -0.28
N VAL A 63 -2.69 -0.34 0.28
CA VAL A 63 -3.72 -1.35 0.06
C VAL A 63 -5.01 -0.70 -0.42
N THR A 64 -5.54 -1.21 -1.53
CA THR A 64 -6.84 -0.81 -2.08
C THR A 64 -7.80 -1.98 -1.96
N VAL A 65 -9.03 -1.71 -1.48
CA VAL A 65 -10.12 -2.69 -1.41
C VAL A 65 -11.29 -2.21 -2.25
N THR A 66 -11.52 -2.87 -3.38
CA THR A 66 -12.51 -2.46 -4.38
C THR A 66 -13.60 -3.51 -4.52
N ARG A 67 -14.86 -3.07 -4.60
CA ARG A 67 -15.96 -3.96 -4.99
C ARG A 67 -15.93 -4.13 -6.49
N VAL A 68 -15.90 -5.37 -6.94
CA VAL A 68 -15.84 -5.69 -8.38
C VAL A 68 -17.01 -6.61 -8.75
N PRO A 69 -17.52 -6.51 -10.00
CA PRO A 69 -18.59 -7.39 -10.46
C PRO A 69 -18.12 -8.84 -10.69
N LYS A 70 -16.82 -9.04 -10.93
CA LYS A 70 -16.16 -10.34 -11.08
C LYS A 70 -14.70 -10.24 -10.68
N LEU A 71 -14.12 -11.36 -10.26
CA LEU A 71 -12.68 -11.49 -10.02
C LEU A 71 -12.01 -12.14 -11.23
N VAL A 72 -10.80 -11.69 -11.53
CA VAL A 72 -9.94 -12.27 -12.57
C VAL A 72 -8.53 -12.46 -12.02
N HIS A 73 -7.79 -13.42 -12.60
CA HIS A 73 -6.37 -13.58 -12.32
C HIS A 73 -5.56 -12.48 -13.00
N ASP A 74 -4.59 -11.91 -12.29
CA ASP A 74 -3.71 -10.88 -12.83
C ASP A 74 -2.90 -11.44 -14.01
N GLY A 75 -2.58 -10.59 -14.98
CA GLY A 75 -1.89 -10.95 -16.23
C GLY A 75 -2.76 -11.72 -17.22
N SER A 76 -3.43 -12.80 -16.80
CA SER A 76 -4.22 -13.64 -17.71
C SER A 76 -5.63 -13.12 -17.99
N GLY A 77 -6.23 -12.39 -17.04
CA GLY A 77 -7.63 -11.94 -17.11
C GLY A 77 -8.67 -13.06 -17.01
N THR A 78 -8.25 -14.29 -16.72
CA THR A 78 -9.15 -15.44 -16.59
C THR A 78 -10.01 -15.33 -15.33
N PRO A 79 -11.31 -15.70 -15.37
CA PRO A 79 -12.18 -15.60 -14.20
C PRO A 79 -11.71 -16.48 -13.02
N VAL A 80 -11.78 -15.95 -11.80
CA VAL A 80 -11.46 -16.71 -10.58
C VAL A 80 -12.68 -17.51 -10.13
N PRO A 81 -12.60 -18.84 -9.92
CA PRO A 81 -13.75 -19.70 -9.64
C PRO A 81 -14.18 -19.68 -8.16
N LEU A 82 -14.41 -18.50 -7.59
CA LEU A 82 -14.94 -18.37 -6.23
C LEU A 82 -16.47 -18.42 -6.19
N ALA A 83 -17.01 -19.20 -5.25
CA ALA A 83 -18.43 -19.23 -4.97
C ALA A 83 -18.87 -17.95 -4.25
N GLY A 84 -19.80 -17.20 -4.84
CA GLY A 84 -20.38 -16.00 -4.26
C GLY A 84 -21.10 -15.16 -5.32
N LYS A 85 -21.84 -14.15 -4.87
CA LYS A 85 -22.56 -13.20 -5.74
C LYS A 85 -21.93 -11.79 -5.73
N HIS A 86 -21.09 -11.52 -4.74
CA HIS A 86 -20.41 -10.24 -4.56
C HIS A 86 -18.93 -10.49 -4.28
N PHE A 87 -18.08 -9.58 -4.75
CA PHE A 87 -16.64 -9.75 -4.67
C PHE A 87 -15.94 -8.49 -4.16
N LEU A 88 -14.84 -8.70 -3.45
CA LEU A 88 -13.84 -7.67 -3.16
C LEU A 88 -12.51 -8.07 -3.80
N GLU A 89 -11.89 -7.12 -4.47
CA GLU A 89 -10.52 -7.17 -4.92
C GLU A 89 -9.65 -6.38 -3.92
N ILE A 90 -8.62 -7.02 -3.37
CA ILE A 90 -7.71 -6.46 -2.38
C ILE A 90 -6.33 -6.42 -3.03
N ARG A 91 -5.85 -5.22 -3.37
CA ARG A 91 -4.56 -5.01 -4.06
C ARG A 91 -3.55 -4.39 -3.13
N LEU A 92 -2.40 -5.04 -2.96
CA LEU A 92 -1.26 -4.53 -2.22
C LEU A 92 -0.18 -4.08 -3.21
N HIS A 93 0.26 -2.82 -3.09
CA HIS A 93 1.31 -2.25 -3.94
C HIS A 93 2.12 -1.16 -3.21
N PRO A 94 3.46 -1.16 -3.32
CA PRO A 94 4.29 -2.23 -3.89
C PRO A 94 4.28 -3.46 -2.96
N ALA A 95 4.19 -4.67 -3.51
CA ALA A 95 4.29 -5.92 -2.76
C ALA A 95 4.80 -7.05 -3.65
N ALA A 96 5.35 -8.10 -3.04
CA ALA A 96 5.66 -9.35 -3.73
C ALA A 96 5.28 -10.54 -2.86
N ALA A 97 4.93 -11.65 -3.49
CA ALA A 97 4.72 -12.94 -2.82
C ALA A 97 5.77 -13.98 -3.25
N HIS A 98 6.91 -13.50 -3.75
CA HIS A 98 8.10 -14.26 -4.10
C HIS A 98 9.37 -13.59 -3.58
N ASP A 99 10.43 -14.36 -3.38
CA ASP A 99 11.76 -13.85 -3.06
C ASP A 99 12.58 -13.50 -4.31
N ARG A 100 13.79 -12.99 -4.10
CA ARG A 100 14.71 -12.59 -5.20
C ARG A 100 15.10 -13.73 -6.15
N THR A 101 14.90 -14.99 -5.76
CA THR A 101 15.16 -16.17 -6.59
C THR A 101 13.89 -16.67 -7.30
N GLY A 102 12.77 -15.96 -7.13
CA GLY A 102 11.47 -16.32 -7.69
C GLY A 102 10.72 -17.37 -6.87
N ARG A 103 11.22 -17.77 -5.69
CA ARG A 103 10.53 -18.76 -4.86
C ARG A 103 9.40 -18.08 -4.11
N SER A 104 8.21 -18.69 -4.12
CA SER A 104 7.08 -18.15 -3.39
C SER A 104 7.40 -17.99 -1.90
N THR A 105 7.06 -16.82 -1.34
CA THR A 105 7.09 -16.52 0.10
C THR A 105 5.71 -16.73 0.73
N TYR A 106 4.66 -16.75 -0.07
CA TYR A 106 3.31 -17.00 0.38
C TYR A 106 3.13 -18.49 0.75
N ARG A 107 2.47 -18.71 1.89
CA ARG A 107 2.18 -20.04 2.45
C ARG A 107 0.69 -20.27 2.66
N GLY A 108 -0.14 -19.29 2.31
CA GLY A 108 -1.59 -19.41 2.36
C GLY A 108 -2.16 -20.17 1.16
N PRO A 109 -3.48 -20.37 1.12
CA PRO A 109 -4.14 -21.02 0.00
C PRO A 109 -4.13 -20.13 -1.25
N GLU A 110 -3.95 -20.73 -2.42
CA GLU A 110 -4.15 -20.05 -3.70
C GLU A 110 -5.63 -19.79 -3.99
N LEU A 111 -6.49 -20.78 -3.68
CA LEU A 111 -7.95 -20.70 -3.78
C LEU A 111 -8.56 -21.57 -2.68
N VAL A 112 -9.48 -21.01 -1.89
CA VAL A 112 -10.16 -21.75 -0.83
C VAL A 112 -11.63 -21.38 -0.71
N LYS A 113 -12.47 -22.39 -0.50
CA LYS A 113 -13.87 -22.23 -0.11
C LYS A 113 -13.96 -22.09 1.41
N ILE A 114 -14.69 -21.07 1.86
CA ILE A 114 -14.85 -20.71 3.27
C ILE A 114 -16.33 -20.79 3.65
N ARG A 115 -16.63 -21.21 4.88
CA ARG A 115 -18.00 -21.30 5.40
C ARG A 115 -18.16 -20.43 6.64
N LEU A 116 -18.13 -19.12 6.44
CA LEU A 116 -18.41 -18.12 7.47
C LEU A 116 -19.73 -17.39 7.17
N PRO A 117 -20.30 -16.63 8.13
CA PRO A 117 -21.53 -15.85 7.92
C PRO A 117 -21.57 -15.05 6.61
N GLN A 118 -20.54 -14.25 6.31
CA GLN A 118 -20.41 -13.45 5.08
C GLN A 118 -19.37 -14.01 4.11
N LEU A 119 -18.19 -14.40 4.59
CA LEU A 119 -17.08 -14.82 3.74
C LEU A 119 -17.28 -16.25 3.21
N LYS A 120 -17.25 -16.41 1.88
CA LYS A 120 -17.51 -17.68 1.16
C LYS A 120 -16.31 -18.24 0.42
N GLY A 121 -15.31 -17.41 0.17
CA GLY A 121 -14.06 -17.86 -0.39
C GLY A 121 -13.02 -16.77 -0.45
N LEU A 122 -11.77 -17.20 -0.57
CA LEU A 122 -10.59 -16.35 -0.67
C LEU A 122 -9.67 -16.96 -1.73
N ALA A 123 -9.04 -16.10 -2.53
CA ALA A 123 -8.05 -16.49 -3.52
C ALA A 123 -6.92 -15.47 -3.58
N MET A 124 -5.70 -15.93 -3.77
CA MET A 124 -4.62 -15.07 -4.24
C MET A 124 -4.67 -15.06 -5.76
N THR A 125 -5.02 -13.92 -6.35
CA THR A 125 -5.33 -13.81 -7.79
C THR A 125 -4.14 -13.36 -8.62
N GLY A 126 -3.07 -12.90 -7.99
CA GLY A 126 -1.85 -12.51 -8.69
C GLY A 126 -0.70 -12.10 -7.78
N ASP A 127 0.51 -12.23 -8.33
CA ASP A 127 1.77 -11.68 -7.86
C ASP A 127 2.55 -11.23 -9.10
N PHE A 128 2.26 -10.02 -9.58
CA PHE A 128 2.69 -9.54 -10.89
C PHE A 128 2.94 -8.03 -10.88
N GLU A 129 4.01 -7.56 -11.53
CA GLU A 129 4.37 -6.13 -11.64
C GLU A 129 4.41 -5.37 -10.30
N GLY A 130 4.78 -6.07 -9.21
CA GLY A 130 4.82 -5.48 -7.87
C GLY A 130 3.44 -5.32 -7.21
N TYR A 131 2.41 -5.98 -7.74
CA TYR A 131 1.12 -6.15 -7.09
C TYR A 131 1.01 -7.56 -6.53
N VAL A 132 0.47 -7.65 -5.31
CA VAL A 132 -0.13 -8.89 -4.83
C VAL A 132 -1.62 -8.65 -4.66
N THR A 133 -2.43 -9.47 -5.32
CA THR A 133 -3.88 -9.29 -5.36
C THR A 133 -4.58 -10.48 -4.71
N PHE A 134 -5.58 -10.19 -3.88
CA PHE A 134 -6.49 -11.18 -3.35
C PHE A 134 -7.92 -10.90 -3.80
N GLY A 135 -8.68 -11.97 -4.03
CA GLY A 135 -10.11 -11.94 -4.27
C GLY A 135 -10.86 -12.57 -3.12
N ALA A 136 -11.90 -11.91 -2.61
CA ALA A 136 -12.79 -12.45 -1.59
C ALA A 136 -14.24 -12.49 -2.10
N ALA A 137 -14.96 -13.56 -1.80
CA ALA A 137 -16.32 -13.79 -2.28
C ALA A 137 -17.35 -13.84 -1.14
N PHE A 138 -18.54 -13.31 -1.41
CA PHE A 138 -19.62 -13.10 -0.46
C PHE A 138 -20.98 -13.42 -1.07
N ASP A 139 -21.93 -13.86 -0.24
CA ASP A 139 -23.33 -14.10 -0.67
C ASP A 139 -24.16 -12.81 -0.75
N ALA A 140 -23.81 -11.80 0.05
CA ALA A 140 -24.44 -10.49 0.11
C ALA A 140 -23.39 -9.39 -0.10
N ARG A 141 -23.84 -8.18 -0.43
CA ARG A 141 -22.94 -7.03 -0.61
C ARG A 141 -22.19 -6.77 0.71
N PRO A 142 -20.85 -6.96 0.77
CA PRO A 142 -20.12 -6.96 2.04
C PRO A 142 -20.11 -5.56 2.66
N ALA A 143 -20.34 -5.33 3.94
CA ALA A 143 -20.03 -4.03 4.56
C ALA A 143 -18.69 -4.18 5.28
N PHE A 144 -17.67 -3.36 4.97
CA PHE A 144 -16.32 -3.64 5.44
C PHE A 144 -15.57 -2.42 5.99
N THR A 145 -14.59 -2.70 6.85
CA THR A 145 -13.61 -1.74 7.35
C THR A 145 -12.23 -2.38 7.28
N SER A 146 -11.20 -1.59 7.00
CA SER A 146 -9.82 -2.06 6.93
C SER A 146 -8.91 -1.25 7.82
N PHE A 147 -7.90 -1.91 8.39
CA PHE A 147 -6.88 -1.28 9.21
C PHE A 147 -5.60 -2.13 9.22
N THR A 148 -4.55 -1.60 9.83
CA THR A 148 -3.26 -2.28 9.97
C THR A 148 -3.00 -2.65 11.42
N LEU A 149 -2.33 -3.77 11.62
CA LEU A 149 -1.74 -4.13 12.91
C LEU A 149 -0.24 -4.24 12.74
N HIS A 150 0.48 -3.87 13.80
CA HIS A 150 1.93 -3.94 13.86
C HIS A 150 2.36 -5.07 14.81
N SER A 151 3.63 -5.48 14.72
CA SER A 151 4.23 -6.53 15.58
C SER A 151 3.46 -7.86 15.64
N PRO A 152 3.32 -8.63 14.54
CA PRO A 152 3.86 -8.40 13.19
C PRO A 152 2.96 -7.53 12.30
N GLU A 153 3.51 -7.06 11.17
CA GLU A 153 2.79 -6.27 10.16
C GLU A 153 1.69 -7.09 9.50
N ARG A 154 0.47 -6.54 9.53
CA ARG A 154 -0.74 -7.19 9.03
C ARG A 154 -1.66 -6.16 8.42
N PHE A 155 -2.19 -6.46 7.24
CA PHE A 155 -3.38 -5.81 6.74
C PHE A 155 -4.61 -6.60 7.17
N VAL A 156 -5.61 -5.93 7.73
CA VAL A 156 -6.84 -6.54 8.24
C VAL A 156 -8.05 -5.96 7.53
N LEU A 157 -8.96 -6.83 7.13
CA LEU A 157 -10.26 -6.48 6.56
C LEU A 157 -11.37 -7.18 7.34
N ASP A 158 -12.21 -6.40 8.00
CA ASP A 158 -13.39 -6.89 8.71
C ASP A 158 -14.64 -6.68 7.87
N VAL A 159 -15.46 -7.71 7.76
CA VAL A 159 -16.72 -7.71 7.02
C VAL A 159 -17.87 -7.93 7.98
N ALA A 160 -18.64 -6.88 8.24
CA ALA A 160 -19.71 -6.87 9.22
C ALA A 160 -20.88 -7.78 8.85
N HIS A 161 -21.49 -8.38 9.86
CA HIS A 161 -22.74 -9.11 9.77
C HIS A 161 -23.54 -9.05 11.07
N ARG A 162 -24.78 -9.56 11.03
CA ARG A 162 -25.61 -9.70 12.23
C ARG A 162 -24.91 -10.55 13.30
N ASN A 163 -25.22 -10.33 14.57
CA ASN A 163 -24.66 -11.14 15.65
C ASN A 163 -25.08 -12.62 15.53
N VAL A 164 -24.12 -13.56 15.52
CA VAL A 164 -24.33 -15.01 15.40
C VAL A 164 -23.92 -15.84 16.63
N CYS A 165 -23.43 -15.20 17.70
CA CYS A 165 -22.97 -15.89 18.93
C CYS A 165 -24.01 -15.86 20.08
N ARG A 166 -25.29 -15.69 19.76
CA ARG A 166 -26.35 -15.65 20.77
C ARG A 166 -26.79 -17.04 21.18
#